data_AF-A0AB36T0R4-F1
#
_entry.id   AF-A0AB36T0R4-F1
#
_cell.length_a   1.000
_cell.length_b   1.000
_cell.length_c   1.000
_cell.angle_alpha   90.00
_cell.angle_beta   90.00
_cell.angle_gamma   90.00
#
_symmetry.space_group_name_H-M   'P 1'
#
loop_
_entity.id
_entity.type
_entity.pdbx_description
1 polymer ?
#
loop_
_entity_poly.entity_id
_entity_poly.type
_entity_poly.pdbx_seq_one_letter_code
_entity_poly.pdbx_strand_id
1 'polypeptide(L)'
;MAKTPGLLGRKKRNFEPTEPYVPKQGQAAIDNNVEATAPSQPKTEEKQVTRKAKRNEKTETKKKFKNQQGSIKISNQSKEELEVLMKLSNTKFAYEIIDLLIDRYVENELTPEQKRKFKLLTEI
;
A
#
# COMPACT_ATOMS: atom_id res chain seq x y z
N MET A 1 -49.75 -14.21 -28.53
CA MET A 1 -49.05 -13.41 -27.51
C MET A 1 -48.18 -14.34 -26.68
N ALA A 2 -46.87 -14.10 -26.61
CA ALA A 2 -45.99 -14.75 -25.63
C ALA A 2 -44.85 -13.78 -25.32
N LYS A 3 -44.80 -13.31 -24.06
CA LYS A 3 -43.71 -12.52 -23.50
C LYS A 3 -42.88 -13.41 -22.58
N THR A 4 -41.62 -13.00 -22.39
CA THR A 4 -40.66 -13.31 -21.32
C THR A 4 -39.59 -14.37 -21.65
N PRO A 5 -38.46 -14.39 -20.93
CA PRO A 5 -37.64 -13.26 -20.48
C PRO A 5 -36.13 -13.55 -20.65
N GLY A 6 -35.30 -12.52 -20.57
CA GLY A 6 -33.85 -12.73 -20.41
C GLY A 6 -33.07 -12.34 -21.64
N LEU A 7 -32.77 -11.06 -21.74
CA LEU A 7 -31.48 -10.55 -22.15
C LEU A 7 -31.56 -9.06 -21.82
N LEU A 8 -30.64 -8.55 -20.99
CA LEU A 8 -30.50 -7.10 -20.73
C LEU A 8 -30.74 -6.33 -22.02
N GLY A 9 -31.58 -5.30 -21.98
CA GLY A 9 -31.95 -4.48 -23.14
C GLY A 9 -30.74 -3.78 -23.75
N ARG A 10 -29.99 -4.50 -24.60
CA ARG A 10 -28.87 -3.93 -25.34
C ARG A 10 -29.46 -3.07 -26.45
N LYS A 11 -29.23 -1.75 -26.39
CA LYS A 11 -29.46 -0.87 -27.54
C LYS A 11 -28.62 -1.41 -28.69
N LYS A 12 -29.27 -1.93 -29.74
CA LYS A 12 -28.60 -2.17 -31.00
C LYS A 12 -28.29 -0.80 -31.59
N ARG A 13 -27.00 -0.44 -31.64
CA ARG A 13 -26.42 0.66 -32.43
C ARG A 13 -26.24 1.99 -31.69
N ASN A 14 -25.06 2.12 -31.08
CA ASN A 14 -24.35 3.40 -30.85
C ASN A 14 -22.90 3.34 -31.39
N PHE A 15 -22.55 2.30 -32.16
CA PHE A 15 -21.19 2.12 -32.66
C PHE A 15 -21.22 2.31 -34.17
N GLU A 16 -20.71 3.44 -34.61
CA GLU A 16 -20.32 3.66 -36.00
C GLU A 16 -18.95 3.03 -36.17
N PRO A 17 -18.77 2.04 -37.07
CA PRO A 17 -17.48 1.42 -37.29
C PRO A 17 -16.49 2.49 -37.72
N THR A 18 -15.55 2.84 -36.84
CA THR A 18 -14.43 3.69 -37.22
C THR A 18 -13.59 2.94 -38.25
N GLU A 19 -13.02 3.68 -39.20
CA GLU A 19 -12.21 3.13 -40.30
C GLU A 19 -11.18 2.11 -39.80
N PRO A 20 -10.89 1.05 -40.60
CA PRO A 20 -9.97 0.01 -40.20
C PRO A 20 -8.61 0.62 -39.84
N TYR A 21 -8.06 0.17 -38.72
CA TYR A 21 -6.74 0.60 -38.27
C TYR A 21 -5.69 0.31 -39.35
N VAL A 22 -5.06 1.36 -39.87
CA VAL A 22 -3.93 1.26 -40.81
C VAL A 22 -2.64 1.52 -40.02
N PRO A 23 -1.76 0.50 -39.86
CA PRO A 23 -0.46 0.69 -39.24
C PRO A 23 0.41 1.59 -40.15
N LYS A 24 0.94 2.69 -39.61
CA LYS A 24 1.95 3.48 -40.35
C LYS A 24 3.23 2.63 -40.48
N GLN A 25 3.60 2.30 -41.71
CA GLN A 25 4.85 1.59 -42.00
C GLN A 25 6.04 2.48 -41.61
N GLY A 26 6.88 2.02 -40.68
CA GLY A 26 8.19 2.67 -40.42
C GLY A 26 8.61 2.90 -38.97
N GLN A 27 7.92 2.38 -37.94
CA GLN A 27 8.43 2.47 -36.56
C GLN A 27 8.66 1.08 -35.95
N ALA A 28 9.63 0.37 -36.51
CA ALA A 28 10.47 -0.52 -35.73
C ALA A 28 11.84 0.15 -35.62
N ALA A 29 12.25 0.36 -34.38
CA ALA A 29 13.59 0.71 -33.92
C ALA A 29 13.95 2.21 -33.80
N ILE A 30 14.27 2.53 -32.54
CA ILE A 30 15.22 3.48 -31.96
C ILE A 30 14.85 4.97 -31.80
N ASP A 31 15.14 5.39 -30.58
CA ASP A 31 15.52 6.70 -30.07
C ASP A 31 14.46 7.70 -29.57
N ASN A 32 14.60 7.94 -28.27
CA ASN A 32 14.40 9.14 -27.48
C ASN A 32 13.62 10.31 -28.10
N ASN A 33 12.66 10.76 -27.29
CA ASN A 33 12.21 12.15 -27.15
C ASN A 33 11.38 12.72 -28.32
N VAL A 34 10.08 12.86 -28.08
CA VAL A 34 9.17 13.62 -28.94
C VAL A 34 9.32 15.10 -28.63
N GLU A 35 9.86 15.80 -29.62
CA GLU A 35 9.83 17.25 -29.79
C GLU A 35 8.47 17.72 -30.32
N ALA A 36 8.04 18.92 -29.88
CA ALA A 36 7.23 19.95 -30.57
C ALA A 36 6.51 20.78 -29.48
N THR A 37 6.63 22.10 -29.32
CA THR A 37 6.77 23.22 -30.27
C THR A 37 7.30 24.50 -29.54
N ALA A 38 8.00 25.38 -30.26
CA ALA A 38 8.53 26.71 -29.83
C ALA A 38 7.46 27.85 -29.99
N PRO A 39 7.64 29.17 -29.61
CA PRO A 39 8.90 29.93 -29.37
C PRO A 39 8.92 31.09 -28.30
N SER A 40 10.11 31.71 -28.17
CA SER A 40 10.48 33.08 -27.69
C SER A 40 11.28 33.23 -26.37
N GLN A 41 12.38 34.00 -26.46
CA GLN A 41 13.47 34.31 -25.48
C GLN A 41 13.06 35.43 -24.49
N PRO A 42 13.86 35.89 -23.46
CA PRO A 42 15.28 35.64 -23.14
C PRO A 42 15.63 35.37 -21.65
N LYS A 43 16.94 35.19 -21.42
CA LYS A 43 17.67 34.92 -20.17
C LYS A 43 17.44 35.95 -19.03
N THR A 44 17.63 35.49 -17.78
CA THR A 44 18.64 35.93 -16.77
C THR A 44 18.09 36.12 -15.35
N GLU A 45 18.79 35.48 -14.40
CA GLU A 45 18.97 35.78 -12.96
C GLU A 45 17.86 35.60 -11.89
N GLU A 46 18.20 34.69 -10.98
CA GLU A 46 18.15 34.77 -9.50
C GLU A 46 16.83 34.74 -8.70
N LYS A 47 16.98 34.04 -7.56
CA LYS A 47 16.32 34.25 -6.27
C LYS A 47 14.93 33.62 -6.10
N GLN A 48 14.85 32.55 -5.29
CA GLN A 48 14.43 32.68 -3.88
C GLN A 48 14.16 31.32 -3.20
N VAL A 49 14.84 31.14 -2.08
CA VAL A 49 14.47 30.28 -0.95
C VAL A 49 13.09 30.70 -0.44
N THR A 50 12.11 29.79 -0.33
CA THR A 50 11.31 29.52 0.89
C THR A 50 10.08 28.63 0.67
N ARG A 51 9.70 27.95 1.77
CA ARG A 51 8.36 27.40 2.11
C ARG A 51 7.95 26.05 1.49
N LYS A 52 8.26 24.98 2.21
CA LYS A 52 7.40 23.78 2.26
C LYS A 52 6.58 23.84 3.56
N ALA A 53 5.58 24.72 3.57
CA ALA A 53 4.52 24.67 4.58
C ALA A 53 3.54 23.54 4.21
N LYS A 54 3.25 22.70 5.21
CA LYS A 54 2.03 21.91 5.42
C LYS A 54 1.38 21.28 4.17
N ARG A 55 1.61 19.97 4.00
CA ARG A 55 0.65 19.09 3.35
C ARG A 55 0.05 18.14 4.37
N ASN A 56 -0.85 18.66 5.19
CA ASN A 56 -1.84 17.83 5.87
C ASN A 56 -3.00 17.64 4.92
N GLU A 57 -2.97 16.60 4.08
CA GLU A 57 -4.13 16.22 3.30
C GLU A 57 -4.28 14.70 3.20
N LYS A 58 -5.45 14.24 3.69
CA LYS A 58 -6.14 12.98 3.43
C LYS A 58 -5.66 11.75 4.22
N THR A 59 -6.07 11.68 5.48
CA THR A 59 -6.30 10.39 6.15
C THR A 59 -7.60 9.79 5.63
N GLU A 60 -7.50 9.03 4.54
CA GLU A 60 -8.52 8.04 4.20
C GLU A 60 -8.68 7.11 5.42
N THR A 61 -9.91 6.94 5.89
CA THR A 61 -10.23 6.04 6.99
C THR A 61 -10.00 4.62 6.53
N LYS A 62 -8.78 4.12 6.75
CA LYS A 62 -8.36 2.77 6.38
C LYS A 62 -9.32 1.77 7.00
N LYS A 63 -9.82 0.86 6.16
CA LYS A 63 -10.69 -0.26 6.54
C LYS A 63 -10.02 -1.01 7.69
N LYS A 64 -10.63 -1.00 8.88
CA LYS A 64 -10.12 -1.75 10.03
C LYS A 64 -10.47 -3.22 9.83
N PHE A 65 -9.46 -4.08 9.81
CA PHE A 65 -9.68 -5.51 9.82
C PHE A 65 -9.89 -5.97 11.26
N LYS A 66 -10.89 -6.84 11.50
CA LYS A 66 -11.25 -7.29 12.86
C LYS A 66 -10.07 -7.96 13.60
N ASN A 67 -9.16 -8.56 12.85
CA ASN A 67 -7.98 -9.25 13.36
C ASN A 67 -6.72 -8.37 13.47
N GLN A 68 -6.79 -7.06 13.14
CA GLN A 68 -5.65 -6.16 13.23
C GLN A 68 -6.05 -4.86 13.91
N GLN A 69 -5.59 -4.67 15.16
CA GLN A 69 -5.78 -3.43 15.90
C GLN A 69 -4.65 -2.42 15.66
N GLY A 70 -3.46 -2.89 15.30
CA GLY A 70 -2.29 -2.05 15.05
C GLY A 70 -1.27 -2.70 14.11
N SER A 71 -0.38 -1.87 13.55
CA SER A 71 0.77 -2.32 12.77
C SER A 71 2.05 -1.92 13.51
N ILE A 72 2.90 -2.89 13.83
CA ILE A 72 4.22 -2.65 14.43
C ILE A 72 5.24 -2.63 13.29
N LYS A 73 6.06 -1.58 13.23
CA LYS A 73 7.21 -1.52 12.33
C LYS A 73 8.41 -2.14 13.03
N ILE A 74 9.09 -3.05 12.33
CA ILE A 74 10.27 -3.76 12.82
C ILE A 74 11.42 -3.62 11.83
N SER A 75 12.63 -3.90 12.28
CA SER A 75 13.81 -3.97 11.40
C SER A 75 13.67 -5.12 10.40
N ASN A 76 14.42 -5.05 9.29
CA ASN A 76 14.41 -6.13 8.29
C ASN A 76 14.93 -7.45 8.89
N GLN A 77 15.97 -7.39 9.72
CA GLN A 77 16.55 -8.57 10.39
C GLN A 77 15.52 -9.24 11.29
N SER A 78 14.86 -8.47 12.16
CA SER A 78 13.85 -9.02 13.07
C SER A 78 12.65 -9.61 12.33
N LYS A 79 12.33 -9.11 11.12
CA LYS A 79 11.28 -9.68 10.28
C LYS A 79 11.66 -11.08 9.77
N GLU A 80 12.90 -11.26 9.33
CA GLU A 80 13.40 -12.54 8.85
C GLU A 80 13.44 -13.58 9.97
N GLU A 81 13.96 -13.21 11.15
CA GLU A 81 13.96 -14.08 12.33
C GLU A 81 12.54 -14.49 12.73
N LEU A 82 11.60 -13.55 12.72
CA LEU A 82 10.20 -13.83 13.05
C LEU A 82 9.53 -14.74 12.02
N GLU A 83 9.86 -14.60 10.73
CA GLU A 83 9.37 -15.50 9.68
C GLU A 83 9.92 -16.92 9.84
N VAL A 84 11.21 -17.05 10.19
CA VAL A 84 11.83 -18.35 10.47
C VAL A 84 11.19 -18.99 11.70
N LEU A 85 11.00 -18.22 12.78
CA LEU A 85 10.29 -18.67 13.98
C LEU A 85 8.89 -19.18 13.64
N MET A 86 8.13 -18.40 12.86
CA MET A 86 6.78 -18.77 12.43
C MET A 86 6.74 -20.09 11.65
N LYS A 87 7.74 -20.34 10.79
CA LYS A 87 7.89 -21.60 10.05
C LYS A 87 8.21 -22.77 10.98
N LEU A 88 9.04 -22.56 12.00
CA LEU A 88 9.42 -23.61 12.96
C LEU A 88 8.27 -24.00 13.88
N SER A 89 7.53 -23.01 14.38
CA SER A 89 6.39 -23.22 15.28
C SER A 89 5.08 -23.56 14.55
N ASN A 90 5.09 -23.59 13.21
CA ASN A 90 3.91 -23.78 12.36
C ASN A 90 2.75 -22.83 12.71
N THR A 91 3.07 -21.60 13.14
CA THR A 91 2.06 -20.60 13.47
C THR A 91 1.61 -19.88 12.20
N LYS A 92 0.34 -19.47 12.18
CA LYS A 92 -0.22 -18.79 11.01
C LYS A 92 0.04 -17.29 11.07
N PHE A 93 0.17 -16.76 12.28
CA PHE A 93 0.24 -15.33 12.48
C PHE A 93 1.42 -14.93 13.35
N ALA A 94 2.04 -13.81 12.98
CA ALA A 94 3.16 -13.23 13.70
C ALA A 94 2.81 -12.85 15.15
N TYR A 95 1.58 -12.42 15.42
CA TYR A 95 1.18 -12.01 16.77
C TYR A 95 1.19 -13.17 17.76
N GLU A 96 0.91 -14.40 17.32
CA GLU A 96 0.97 -15.60 18.17
C GLU A 96 2.40 -15.81 18.71
N ILE A 97 3.41 -15.57 17.87
CA ILE A 97 4.82 -15.66 18.26
C ILE A 97 5.19 -14.50 19.18
N ILE A 98 4.71 -13.29 18.90
CA ILE A 98 4.96 -12.13 19.74
C ILE A 98 4.38 -12.35 21.15
N ASP A 99 3.15 -12.87 21.26
CA ASP A 99 2.50 -13.17 22.54
C ASP A 99 3.32 -14.19 23.34
N LEU A 100 3.74 -15.28 22.70
CA LEU A 100 4.61 -16.29 23.33
C LEU A 100 5.96 -15.71 23.82
N LEU A 101 6.56 -14.80 23.04
CA LEU A 101 7.80 -14.16 23.42
C LEU A 101 7.62 -13.21 24.60
N ILE A 102 6.50 -12.46 24.64
CA ILE A 102 6.15 -11.59 25.75
C ILE A 102 5.97 -12.41 27.03
N ASP A 103 5.19 -13.49 26.97
CA ASP A 103 4.93 -14.34 28.13
C ASP A 103 6.24 -14.94 28.66
N ARG A 104 7.07 -15.49 27.78
CA ARG A 104 8.37 -16.04 28.16
C ARG A 104 9.29 -15.00 28.81
N TYR A 105 9.32 -13.78 28.30
CA TYR A 105 10.11 -12.69 28.86
C TYR A 105 9.59 -12.27 30.25
N VAL A 106 8.27 -12.13 30.41
CA VAL A 106 7.62 -11.77 31.68
C VAL A 106 7.80 -12.83 32.75
N GLU A 107 7.87 -14.11 32.37
CA GLU A 107 8.06 -15.21 33.32
C GLU A 107 9.51 -15.42 33.73
N ASN A 108 10.45 -15.32 32.79
CA ASN A 108 11.84 -15.74 33.03
C ASN A 108 12.79 -14.58 33.34
N GLU A 109 12.57 -13.39 32.79
CA GLU A 109 13.53 -12.28 32.87
C GLU A 109 13.11 -11.16 33.82
N LEU A 110 11.81 -11.02 34.09
CA LEU A 110 11.31 -9.95 34.97
C LEU A 110 11.48 -10.28 36.45
N THR A 111 11.92 -9.28 37.22
CA THR A 111 11.83 -9.34 38.68
C THR A 111 10.36 -9.31 39.13
N PRO A 112 10.02 -9.87 40.31
CA PRO A 112 8.64 -9.91 40.79
C PRO A 112 8.01 -8.51 40.92
N GLU A 113 8.80 -7.47 41.20
CA GLU A 113 8.33 -6.09 41.21
C GLU A 113 7.99 -5.57 39.81
N GLN A 114 8.83 -5.85 38.81
CA GLN A 114 8.58 -5.48 37.42
C GLN A 114 7.36 -6.22 36.87
N LYS A 115 7.18 -7.51 37.21
CA LYS A 115 6.00 -8.29 36.82
C LYS A 115 4.70 -7.69 37.36
N ARG A 116 4.70 -7.24 38.62
CA ARG A 116 3.56 -6.51 39.21
C ARG A 116 3.29 -5.20 38.49
N LYS A 117 4.33 -4.41 38.19
CA LYS A 117 4.20 -3.15 37.43
C LYS A 117 3.64 -3.39 36.02
N PHE A 118 4.15 -4.40 35.33
CA PHE A 118 3.67 -4.80 34.02
C PHE A 118 2.17 -5.11 34.06
N LYS A 119 1.74 -5.96 35.02
CA LYS A 119 0.33 -6.31 35.18
C LYS A 119 -0.59 -5.09 35.42
N LEU A 120 -0.16 -4.17 36.28
CA LEU A 120 -0.91 -2.94 36.56
C LEU A 120 -1.06 -2.02 35.33
N LEU A 121 -0.04 -1.98 34.46
CA LEU A 121 -0.09 -1.18 33.23
C LEU A 121 -0.92 -1.84 32.12
N THR A 122 -1.07 -3.17 32.15
CA THR A 122 -1.83 -3.92 31.14
C THR A 122 -3.32 -4.08 31.46
N GLU A 123 -3.75 -3.95 32.72
CA GLU A 123 -5.16 -4.08 33.14
C GLU A 123 -6.01 -2.80 32.88
N ILE A 124 -5.47 -1.81 32.17
CA ILE A 124 -6.13 -0.54 31.81
C ILE A 124 -7.09 -0.75 30.62
#